data_AF-A0A530Z9N1-F1
#
_entry.id   AF-A0A530Z9N1-F1
#
_cell.length_a   1.000
_cell.length_b   1.000
_cell.length_c   1.000
_cell.angle_alpha   90.00
_cell.angle_beta   90.00
_cell.angle_gamma   90.00
#
_symmetry.space_group_name_H-M   'P 1'
#
loop_
_entity.id
_entity.type
_entity.pdbx_description
1 polymer ?
#
loop_
_entity_poly.entity_id
_entity_poly.type
_entity_poly.pdbx_seq_one_letter_code
_entity_poly.pdbx_strand_id
1 'polypeptide(L)'
;MLEAQSSETDQILWSLLRAHQQRAAFTRRMADRKSELARGDMAAKLQERSREYEADAEVIERILEGRRGTGAENGDETKLIRPRRQLRVAAGKGAPRPFVG
;
A
#
# COMPACT_ATOMS: atom_id res chain seq x y z
N MET A 1 7.64 -18.15 3.77
CA MET A 1 7.76 -17.69 5.17
C MET A 1 7.51 -16.19 5.29
N LEU A 2 8.12 -15.35 4.45
CA LEU A 2 7.89 -13.89 4.42
C LEU A 2 6.43 -13.48 4.11
N GLU A 3 5.79 -14.12 3.14
CA GLU A 3 4.39 -13.82 2.78
C GLU A 3 3.39 -14.13 3.91
N ALA A 4 3.60 -15.24 4.63
CA ALA A 4 2.75 -15.62 5.76
C ALA A 4 2.84 -14.58 6.89
N GLN A 5 4.06 -14.12 7.23
CA GLN A 5 4.24 -13.05 8.21
C GLN A 5 3.65 -11.71 7.76
N SER A 6 3.72 -11.40 6.46
CA SER A 6 3.07 -10.20 5.91
C SER A 6 1.56 -10.28 6.09
N SER A 7 0.95 -11.43 5.78
CA SER A 7 -0.50 -11.62 5.91
C SER A 7 -1.01 -11.54 7.35
N GLU A 8 -0.26 -12.10 8.31
CA GLU A 8 -0.58 -12.01 9.74
C GLU A 8 -0.46 -10.56 10.24
N THR A 9 0.59 -9.86 9.83
CA THR A 9 0.78 -8.44 10.19
C THR A 9 -0.37 -7.58 9.68
N ASP A 10 -0.80 -7.79 8.44
CA ASP A 10 -1.90 -7.03 7.86
C ASP A 10 -3.22 -7.32 8.59
N GLN A 11 -3.47 -8.57 8.98
CA GLN A 11 -4.65 -8.94 9.78
C GLN A 11 -4.67 -8.26 11.15
N ILE A 12 -3.50 -8.16 11.81
CA ILE A 12 -3.36 -7.45 13.08
C ILE A 12 -3.64 -5.95 12.88
N LEU A 13 -3.07 -5.33 11.84
CA LEU A 13 -3.30 -3.92 11.52
C LEU A 13 -4.78 -3.63 11.23
N TRP A 14 -5.47 -4.49 10.49
CA TRP A 14 -6.92 -4.35 10.25
C TRP A 14 -7.75 -4.47 11.53
N SER A 15 -7.36 -5.39 12.43
CA SER A 15 -8.02 -5.56 13.72
C SER A 15 -7.81 -4.34 14.62
N LEU A 16 -6.59 -3.80 14.64
CA LEU A 16 -6.24 -2.60 15.40
C LEU A 16 -6.98 -1.38 14.86
N LEU A 17 -7.00 -1.18 13.54
CA LEU A 17 -7.77 -0.10 12.89
C LEU A 17 -9.23 -0.12 13.34
N ARG A 18 -9.88 -1.28 13.25
CA ARG A 18 -11.27 -1.45 13.65
C ARG A 18 -11.48 -1.12 15.13
N ALA A 19 -10.55 -1.54 15.99
CA ALA A 19 -10.61 -1.23 17.42
C ALA A 19 -10.53 0.29 17.69
N HIS A 20 -9.64 1.02 17.02
CA HIS A 20 -9.53 2.47 17.15
C HIS A 20 -10.78 3.20 16.63
N GLN A 21 -11.31 2.79 15.46
CA GLN A 21 -12.56 3.35 14.92
C GLN A 21 -13.75 3.12 15.87
N GLN A 22 -13.87 1.93 16.47
CA GLN A 22 -14.92 1.64 17.45
C GLN A 22 -14.77 2.48 18.72
N ARG A 23 -13.53 2.65 19.22
CA ARG A 23 -13.24 3.48 20.40
C ARG A 23 -13.54 4.95 20.15
N ALA A 24 -13.17 5.49 18.98
CA ALA A 24 -13.52 6.84 18.56
C ALA A 24 -15.04 7.04 18.59
N ALA A 25 -15.78 6.23 17.82
CA ALA A 25 -17.23 6.34 17.72
C ALA A 25 -17.93 6.19 19.08
N PHE A 26 -17.50 5.25 19.92
CA PHE A 26 -18.05 5.07 21.26
C PHE A 26 -17.77 6.29 22.15
N THR A 27 -16.54 6.79 22.15
CA THR A 27 -16.14 7.92 23.01
C THR A 27 -16.83 9.21 22.59
N ARG A 28 -17.01 9.43 21.29
CA ARG A 28 -17.82 10.55 20.76
C ARG A 28 -19.26 10.51 21.26
N ARG A 29 -19.93 9.35 21.17
CA ARG A 29 -21.31 9.20 21.70
C ARG A 29 -21.38 9.45 23.20
N MET A 30 -20.34 9.08 23.96
CA MET A 30 -20.28 9.41 25.38
C MET A 30 -20.10 10.91 25.61
N ALA A 31 -19.28 11.60 24.80
CA ALA A 31 -19.11 13.04 24.86
C ALA A 31 -20.45 13.76 24.62
N ASP A 32 -21.17 13.36 23.57
CA ASP A 32 -22.50 13.88 23.23
C ASP A 32 -23.46 13.74 24.43
N ARG A 33 -23.52 12.54 25.02
CA ARG A 33 -24.35 12.29 26.20
C ARG A 33 -23.93 13.10 27.43
N LYS A 34 -22.63 13.38 27.62
CA LYS A 34 -22.17 14.24 28.73
C LYS A 34 -22.49 15.71 28.48
N SER A 35 -22.49 16.15 27.22
CA SER A 35 -22.92 17.49 26.82
C SER A 35 -24.40 17.71 27.14
N GLU A 36 -25.27 16.75 26.80
CA GLU A 36 -26.70 16.78 27.13
C GLU A 36 -26.97 16.86 28.64
N LEU A 37 -26.09 16.30 29.46
CA LEU A 37 -26.18 16.33 30.93
C LEU A 37 -25.51 17.56 31.56
N ALA A 38 -25.19 18.59 30.77
CA ALA A 38 -24.48 19.80 31.20
C ALA A 38 -23.13 19.55 31.88
N ARG A 39 -22.46 18.44 31.55
CA ARG A 39 -21.12 18.08 32.05
C ARG A 39 -20.04 18.46 31.04
N GLY A 40 -19.90 19.75 30.76
CA GLY A 40 -19.04 20.32 29.71
C GLY A 40 -17.59 19.82 29.75
N ASP A 41 -16.93 19.88 30.91
CA ASP A 41 -15.53 19.45 31.05
C ASP A 41 -15.32 17.97 30.71
N MET A 42 -16.27 17.12 31.09
CA MET A 42 -16.22 15.69 30.77
C MET A 42 -16.50 15.44 29.30
N ALA A 43 -17.44 16.18 28.70
CA ALA A 43 -17.69 16.12 27.27
C ALA A 43 -16.45 16.52 26.47
N ALA A 44 -15.76 17.59 26.87
CA ALA A 44 -14.53 18.06 26.22
C ALA A 44 -13.41 17.01 26.27
N LYS A 45 -13.16 16.41 27.45
CA LYS A 45 -12.15 15.34 27.60
C LYS A 45 -12.48 14.10 26.75
N LEU A 46 -13.75 13.72 26.68
CA LEU A 46 -14.18 12.59 25.85
C LEU A 46 -14.04 12.92 24.36
N GLN A 47 -14.35 14.16 23.97
CA GLN A 47 -14.19 14.62 22.59
C GLN A 47 -12.73 14.62 22.16
N GLU A 48 -11.82 15.07 23.03
CA GLU A 48 -10.37 15.01 22.82
C GLU A 48 -9.91 13.57 22.61
N ARG A 49 -10.26 12.66 23.52
CA ARG A 49 -9.92 11.23 23.39
C ARG A 49 -10.50 10.57 22.13
N SER A 50 -11.69 10.98 21.68
CA SER A 50 -12.24 10.50 20.42
C SER A 50 -11.33 10.86 19.25
N ARG A 51 -10.82 12.10 19.22
CA ARG A 51 -9.93 12.60 18.16
C ARG A 51 -8.58 11.91 18.18
N GLU A 52 -8.04 11.60 19.36
CA GLU A 52 -6.81 10.79 19.49
C GLU A 52 -6.99 9.42 18.82
N TYR A 53 -8.11 8.74 19.05
CA TYR A 53 -8.38 7.45 18.40
C TYR A 53 -8.60 7.56 16.90
N GLU A 54 -9.18 8.66 16.42
CA GLU A 54 -9.30 8.94 14.98
C GLU A 54 -7.91 9.15 14.36
N ALA A 55 -7.04 9.92 14.99
CA ALA A 55 -5.67 10.13 14.54
C ALA A 55 -4.85 8.83 14.50
N ASP A 56 -4.98 7.98 15.52
CA ASP A 56 -4.35 6.66 15.54
C ASP A 56 -4.87 5.78 14.38
N ALA A 57 -6.17 5.80 14.11
CA ALA A 57 -6.77 5.07 13.00
C ALA A 57 -6.24 5.53 11.64
N GLU A 58 -6.11 6.85 11.43
CA GLU A 58 -5.54 7.43 10.19
C GLU A 58 -4.09 6.97 9.94
N VAL A 59 -3.28 6.88 11.00
CA VAL A 59 -1.91 6.37 10.89
C VAL A 59 -1.92 4.91 10.43
N ILE A 60 -2.79 4.08 10.99
CA ILE A 60 -2.90 2.66 10.62
C ILE A 60 -3.39 2.51 9.17
N GLU A 61 -4.35 3.33 8.74
CA GLU A 61 -4.84 3.34 7.35
C GLU A 61 -3.70 3.63 6.37
N ARG A 62 -2.87 4.65 6.64
CA ARG A 62 -1.71 4.98 5.79
C ARG A 62 -0.69 3.84 5.74
N ILE A 63 -0.46 3.13 6.85
CA ILE A 63 0.44 1.96 6.87
C ILE A 63 -0.13 0.84 5.97
N LEU A 64 -1.43 0.56 6.07
CA LEU A 64 -2.11 -0.45 5.24
C LEU A 64 -2.14 -0.07 3.75
N GLU A 65 -2.26 1.22 3.43
CA GLU A 65 -2.17 1.73 2.06
C GLU A 65 -0.77 1.56 1.47
N GLY A 66 0.28 1.95 2.20
CA GLY A 66 1.67 1.79 1.75
C GLY A 66 2.02 0.33 1.47
N ARG A 67 1.52 -0.59 2.30
CA ARG A 67 1.73 -2.04 2.12
C ARG A 67 1.06 -2.60 0.87
N ARG A 68 -0.14 -2.11 0.51
CA ARG A 68 -0.82 -2.47 -0.74
C ARG A 68 -0.03 -2.05 -1.98
N GLY A 69 0.66 -0.92 -1.94
CA GLY A 69 1.54 -0.47 -3.02
C GLY A 69 2.78 -1.38 -3.20
N THR A 70 3.45 -1.74 -2.11
CA THR A 70 4.68 -2.55 -2.15
C THR A 70 4.47 -4.01 -2.59
N GLY A 71 3.25 -4.54 -2.47
CA GLY A 71 2.93 -5.91 -2.91
C GLY A 71 2.76 -6.07 -4.43
N ALA A 72 2.50 -4.98 -5.16
CA ALA A 72 2.25 -5.01 -6.60
C ALA A 72 3.54 -4.98 -7.45
N GLU A 73 4.65 -4.47 -6.90
CA GLU A 73 5.87 -4.20 -7.66
C GLU A 73 6.86 -5.39 -7.73
N ASN A 74 6.72 -6.38 -6.84
CA ASN A 74 7.63 -7.54 -6.79
C ASN A 74 7.23 -8.70 -7.73
N GLY A 75 6.18 -8.54 -8.54
CA GLY A 75 5.62 -9.59 -9.41
C GLY A 75 6.11 -9.61 -10.87
N ASP A 76 6.89 -8.62 -11.32
CA ASP A 76 7.18 -8.42 -12.76
C ASP A 76 8.69 -8.31 -13.10
N GLU A 77 9.59 -8.89 -12.31
CA GLU A 77 11.02 -8.91 -12.65
C GLU A 77 11.50 -10.18 -13.38
N THR A 78 10.60 -11.11 -13.75
CA THR A 78 11.01 -12.38 -14.41
C THR A 78 10.68 -12.51 -15.89
N LYS A 79 10.22 -11.45 -16.58
CA LYS A 79 9.93 -11.52 -18.02
C LYS A 79 10.61 -10.47 -18.89
N LEU A 80 11.93 -10.31 -18.82
CA LEU A 80 12.67 -9.85 -20.01
C LEU A 80 14.16 -10.20 -20.05
N ILE A 81 14.49 -11.49 -20.04
CA ILE A 81 15.78 -11.94 -20.63
C ILE A 81 15.45 -12.66 -21.94
N ARG A 82 15.33 -11.90 -23.04
CA ARG A 82 15.37 -12.46 -24.39
C ARG A 82 16.84 -12.70 -24.77
N PRO A 83 17.23 -13.91 -25.21
CA PRO A 83 18.61 -14.14 -25.63
C PRO A 83 18.91 -13.40 -26.94
N ARG A 84 20.05 -12.71 -26.97
CA ARG A 84 20.64 -12.06 -28.15
C ARG A 84 20.76 -13.08 -29.30
N ARG A 85 20.00 -12.87 -30.38
CA ARG A 85 20.24 -13.54 -31.68
C ARG A 85 21.60 -13.07 -32.19
N GLN A 86 22.52 -14.02 -32.36
CA GLN A 86 23.79 -13.77 -33.02
C GLN A 86 23.55 -13.40 -34.50
N LEU A 87 23.96 -12.20 -34.90
CA LEU A 87 24.06 -11.84 -36.31
C LEU A 87 25.30 -12.53 -36.91
N ARG A 88 25.07 -13.46 -37.85
CA ARG A 88 26.12 -14.00 -38.73
C ARG A 88 26.64 -12.87 -39.62
N VAL A 89 27.95 -12.67 -39.58
CA VAL A 89 28.73 -11.84 -40.49
C VAL A 89 28.63 -12.40 -41.91
N ALA A 90 28.08 -11.63 -42.84
CA ALA A 90 28.16 -11.92 -44.26
C ALA A 90 29.43 -11.26 -44.82
N ALA A 91 30.39 -12.09 -45.24
CA ALA A 91 31.61 -11.66 -45.89
C ALA A 91 31.30 -11.02 -47.25
N GLY A 92 31.76 -9.79 -47.45
CA GLY A 92 31.83 -9.17 -48.76
C GLY A 92 32.94 -9.79 -49.60
N LYS A 93 32.64 -10.07 -50.88
CA LYS A 93 33.64 -10.10 -51.96
C LYS A 93 33.05 -9.46 -53.21
N GLY A 94 33.83 -8.54 -53.79
CA GLY A 94 33.46 -7.69 -54.90
C GLY A 94 33.43 -8.37 -56.27
N ALA A 95 32.79 -7.62 -57.18
CA ALA A 95 32.67 -7.64 -58.65
C ALA A 95 33.95 -8.06 -59.43
N PRO A 96 33.92 -8.36 -60.78
CA PRO A 96 33.13 -7.64 -61.80
C PRO A 96 32.57 -8.42 -63.03
N ARG A 97 31.84 -7.64 -63.87
CA ARG A 97 31.12 -7.95 -65.15
C ARG A 97 32.02 -8.47 -66.29
N PRO A 98 31.46 -8.98 -67.41
CA PRO A 98 31.13 -8.13 -68.58
C PRO A 98 29.78 -8.51 -69.27
N PHE A 99 28.92 -7.57 -69.67
CA PHE A 99 28.80 -6.90 -70.99
C PHE A 99 28.82 -7.84 -72.21
N VAL A 100 27.68 -7.98 -72.91
CA VAL A 100 27.40 -7.93 -74.38
C VAL A 100 25.85 -7.92 -74.44
N GLY A 101 25.12 -6.96 -75.03
CA GLY A 101 25.19 -6.38 -76.37
C GLY A 101 23.79 -6.57 -76.97
#